data_AF-A0A3N5SIY8-F1
#
_entry.id   AF-A0A3N5SIY8-F1
#
_cell.length_a   1.000
_cell.length_b   1.000
_cell.length_c   1.000
_cell.angle_alpha   90.00
_cell.angle_beta   90.00
_cell.angle_gamma   90.00
#
_symmetry.space_group_name_H-M   'P 1'
#
loop_
_entity.id
_entity.type
_entity.pdbx_description
1 polymer ?
#
loop_
_entity_poly.entity_id
_entity_poly.type
_entity_poly.pdbx_seq_one_letter_code
_entity_poly.pdbx_strand_id
1 'polypeptide(L)'
;IFLVPMLQKRANLANKKRVDATRVLSSKIGETISGIHEIHGNGSYRIENRRYGEFVDELFKIRIVWNMYRNGIKVLNNLFQNLGPFLLFIVGGYLAIHGRFDLGALVAFLSAYEKLYDPWKELMEFYQVYQDASVGYKRLMEYFDVEPEFALESADREPYKLRGEIQARDLSFSVSGGIQLIKQVNLHLDPGEHLALVGFSGSGKSTLAQCISQLYKYTGGSLQIDGKEISEMTKRDIVRNMGIVAQSPYVFDGTIRENLIYSCEAVLEGNGAEQGRGLPTLDEMIEVIQQTGLFVDVLRFGLNRVLRTDQEEELVNKLVRVRTNFRAAFGEELGEYVEFFDERRYLHFSSVAANLTFGSPNREDFKPDRLPSNAFFLSFLEEAQLRGPLMSLGRELATQAIDILGNLPPDEIFFRQIPISIDEFEDYKVVVGRMKGSRLHELSDEDQLRLLRLALRFVPGIHKIVGLPEIMETMILEGRFLFMERVQKDHPGSFAFYRMSDYIHSQTIL
;
A
#
# COMPACT_ATOMS: atom_id res chain seq x y z
N ILE A 1 50.81 29.63 -10.45
CA ILE A 1 50.44 29.77 -9.02
C ILE A 1 49.17 30.63 -8.83
N PHE A 2 49.03 31.82 -9.43
CA PHE A 2 47.83 32.68 -9.23
C PHE A 2 46.53 32.24 -9.95
N LEU A 3 46.61 31.50 -11.07
CA LEU A 3 45.44 31.10 -11.86
C LEU A 3 44.61 29.97 -11.23
N VAL A 4 45.26 29.03 -10.52
CA VAL A 4 44.59 27.85 -9.94
C VAL A 4 43.60 28.25 -8.82
N PRO A 5 43.96 29.11 -7.83
CA PRO A 5 43.01 29.56 -6.81
C PRO A 5 41.82 30.33 -7.39
N MET A 6 42.03 31.11 -8.45
CA MET A 6 40.96 31.88 -9.10
C MET A 6 39.94 30.94 -9.79
N LEU A 7 40.42 29.91 -10.50
CA LEU A 7 39.54 28.90 -11.09
C LEU A 7 38.87 28.02 -10.04
N GLN A 8 39.58 27.68 -8.96
CA GLN A 8 39.01 26.93 -7.83
C GLN A 8 37.84 27.69 -7.20
N LYS A 9 37.97 29.01 -7.00
CA LYS A 9 36.87 29.85 -6.48
C LYS A 9 35.63 29.81 -7.39
N ARG A 10 35.82 29.86 -8.71
CA ARG A 10 34.72 29.75 -9.69
C ARG A 10 34.12 28.35 -9.73
N ALA A 11 34.94 27.30 -9.66
CA ALA A 11 34.50 25.91 -9.58
C ALA A 11 33.65 25.68 -8.33
N ASN A 12 34.09 26.18 -7.16
CA ASN A 12 33.35 26.07 -5.90
C ASN A 12 32.00 26.80 -5.97
N LEU A 13 31.94 27.98 -6.60
CA LEU A 13 30.70 28.72 -6.79
C LEU A 13 29.72 27.99 -7.74
N ALA A 14 30.23 27.41 -8.83
CA ALA A 14 29.43 26.57 -9.72
C ALA A 14 28.97 25.27 -9.03
N ASN A 15 29.80 24.69 -8.16
CA ASN A 15 29.45 23.52 -7.36
C ASN A 15 28.32 23.83 -6.37
N LYS A 16 28.38 24.99 -5.70
CA LYS A 16 27.31 25.47 -4.83
C LYS A 16 26.00 25.60 -5.58
N LYS A 17 25.99 26.29 -6.73
CA LYS A 17 24.82 26.39 -7.61
C LYS A 17 24.27 25.02 -8.03
N ARG A 18 25.14 24.07 -8.35
CA ARG A 18 24.74 22.70 -8.72
C ARG A 18 24.01 21.99 -7.57
N VAL A 19 24.56 22.07 -6.37
CA VAL A 19 23.99 21.46 -5.16
C VAL A 19 22.63 22.08 -4.85
N ASP A 20 22.54 23.42 -4.89
CA ASP A 20 21.28 24.15 -4.65
C ASP A 20 20.21 23.77 -5.69
N ALA A 21 20.55 23.74 -6.99
CA ALA A 21 19.64 23.34 -8.06
C ALA A 21 19.16 21.88 -7.94
N THR A 22 20.06 20.97 -7.52
CA THR A 22 19.70 19.56 -7.30
C THR A 22 18.73 19.40 -6.12
N ARG A 23 18.89 20.22 -5.07
CA ARG A 23 17.99 20.24 -3.92
C ARG A 23 16.60 20.73 -4.31
N VAL A 24 16.53 21.81 -5.09
CA VAL A 24 15.25 22.35 -5.60
C VAL A 24 14.55 21.31 -6.47
N LEU A 25 15.27 20.63 -7.36
CA LEU A 25 14.71 19.55 -8.18
C LEU A 25 14.13 18.42 -7.32
N SER A 26 14.86 17.98 -6.29
CA SER A 26 14.40 16.92 -5.37
C SER A 26 13.14 17.34 -4.59
N SER A 27 13.11 18.58 -4.10
CA SER A 27 11.93 19.15 -3.45
C SER A 27 10.72 19.20 -4.38
N LYS A 28 10.94 19.56 -5.66
CA LYS A 28 9.87 19.64 -6.65
C LYS A 28 9.32 18.25 -6.99
N ILE A 29 10.17 17.23 -7.09
CA ILE A 29 9.73 15.84 -7.26
C ILE A 29 8.83 15.43 -6.09
N GLY A 30 9.22 15.74 -4.85
CA GLY A 30 8.41 15.46 -3.66
C GLY A 30 7.04 16.17 -3.70
N GLU A 31 7.01 17.43 -4.14
CA GLU A 31 5.76 18.19 -4.33
C GLU A 31 4.86 17.57 -5.40
N THR A 32 5.41 17.20 -6.56
CA THR A 32 4.69 16.55 -7.67
C THR A 32 4.10 15.19 -7.24
N ILE A 33 4.85 14.40 -6.46
CA ILE A 33 4.36 13.12 -5.93
C ILE A 33 3.23 13.36 -4.92
N SER A 34 3.41 14.32 -4.01
CA SER A 34 2.38 14.66 -3.01
C SER A 34 1.11 15.21 -3.68
N GLY A 35 1.25 15.94 -4.79
CA GLY A 35 0.17 16.50 -5.59
C GLY A 35 -0.30 15.62 -6.76
N ILE A 36 0.02 14.32 -6.76
CA ILE A 36 -0.24 13.46 -7.93
C ILE A 36 -1.74 13.40 -8.28
N HIS A 37 -2.62 13.44 -7.29
CA HIS A 37 -4.06 13.46 -7.50
C HIS A 37 -4.54 14.72 -8.25
N GLU A 38 -3.95 15.88 -7.96
CA GLU A 38 -4.27 17.13 -8.69
C GLU A 38 -3.81 17.05 -10.15
N ILE A 39 -2.65 16.44 -10.41
CA ILE A 39 -2.11 16.28 -11.76
C ILE A 39 -3.01 15.33 -12.56
N HIS A 40 -3.39 14.19 -11.98
CA HIS A 40 -4.27 13.22 -12.62
C HIS A 40 -5.67 13.79 -12.82
N GLY A 41 -6.25 14.41 -11.79
CA GLY A 41 -7.60 14.97 -11.81
C GLY A 41 -7.77 16.09 -12.82
N ASN A 42 -6.73 16.92 -13.02
CA ASN A 42 -6.77 18.03 -13.96
C ASN A 42 -6.06 17.72 -15.30
N GLY A 43 -5.59 16.49 -15.52
CA GLY A 43 -4.87 16.10 -16.75
C GLY A 43 -3.58 16.92 -17.02
N SER A 44 -2.94 17.45 -15.99
CA SER A 44 -1.89 18.48 -16.09
C SER A 44 -0.47 17.94 -16.40
N TYR A 45 -0.35 16.69 -16.84
CA TYR A 45 0.93 16.00 -17.08
C TYR A 45 1.91 16.80 -17.96
N ARG A 46 1.41 17.48 -19.00
CA ARG A 46 2.25 18.25 -19.92
C ARG A 46 2.87 19.47 -19.27
N ILE A 47 2.17 20.09 -18.33
CA ILE A 47 2.65 21.27 -17.60
C ILE A 47 3.78 20.85 -16.67
N GLU A 48 3.56 19.78 -15.88
CA GLU A 48 4.57 19.28 -14.95
C GLU A 48 5.79 18.71 -15.66
N ASN A 49 5.63 17.95 -16.74
CA ASN A 49 6.76 17.48 -17.54
C ASN A 49 7.58 18.62 -18.15
N ARG A 50 6.93 19.69 -18.60
CA ARG A 50 7.65 20.88 -19.11
C ARG A 50 8.45 21.55 -17.99
N ARG A 51 7.85 21.76 -16.82
CA ARG A 51 8.54 22.33 -15.65
C ARG A 51 9.75 21.47 -15.27
N TYR A 52 9.58 20.14 -15.23
CA TYR A 52 10.68 19.22 -14.95
C TYR A 52 11.80 19.34 -16.00
N GLY A 53 11.44 19.41 -17.28
CA GLY A 53 12.39 19.64 -18.37
C GLY A 53 13.21 20.92 -18.19
N GLU A 54 12.56 22.04 -17.82
CA GLU A 54 13.24 23.32 -17.58
C GLU A 54 14.26 23.23 -16.44
N PHE A 55 13.94 22.52 -15.34
CA PHE A 55 14.89 22.29 -14.24
C PHE A 55 16.06 21.39 -14.65
N VAL A 56 15.80 20.32 -15.41
CA VAL A 56 16.85 19.42 -15.90
C VAL A 56 17.80 20.18 -16.82
N ASP A 57 17.28 21.03 -17.70
CA ASP A 57 18.07 21.87 -18.60
C ASP A 57 18.94 22.88 -17.84
N GLU A 58 18.40 23.52 -16.80
CA GLU A 58 19.17 24.40 -15.93
C GLU A 58 20.30 23.64 -15.23
N LEU A 59 19.99 22.49 -14.63
CA LEU A 59 20.96 21.64 -13.95
C LEU A 59 22.06 21.17 -14.90
N PHE A 60 21.69 20.83 -16.14
CA PHE A 60 22.63 20.44 -17.18
C PHE A 60 23.60 21.57 -17.52
N LYS A 61 23.11 22.80 -17.74
CA LYS A 61 23.94 23.99 -18.00
C LYS A 61 24.90 24.26 -16.83
N ILE A 62 24.41 24.20 -15.60
CA ILE A 62 25.25 24.39 -14.40
C ILE A 62 26.33 23.31 -14.33
N ARG A 63 25.98 22.04 -14.62
CA ARG A 63 26.91 20.91 -14.59
C ARG A 63 27.99 21.06 -15.67
N ILE A 64 27.67 21.53 -16.87
CA ILE A 64 28.65 21.82 -17.93
C ILE A 64 29.65 22.87 -17.43
N VAL A 65 29.17 24.01 -16.92
CA VAL A 65 30.02 25.10 -16.45
C VAL A 65 30.93 24.63 -15.31
N TRP A 66 30.38 23.87 -14.36
CA TRP A 66 31.17 23.26 -13.28
C TRP A 66 32.24 22.31 -13.80
N ASN A 67 31.89 21.42 -14.73
CA ASN A 67 32.84 20.49 -15.36
C ASN A 67 33.93 21.23 -16.14
N MET A 68 33.61 22.32 -16.86
CA MET A 68 34.61 23.14 -17.54
C MET A 68 35.63 23.72 -16.56
N TYR A 69 35.19 24.30 -15.44
CA TYR A 69 36.11 24.83 -14.44
C TYR A 69 36.96 23.72 -13.80
N ARG A 70 36.34 22.58 -13.45
CA ARG A 70 37.04 21.42 -12.88
C ARG A 70 38.10 20.86 -13.84
N ASN A 71 37.77 20.72 -15.11
CA ASN A 71 38.70 20.25 -16.13
C ASN A 71 39.80 21.27 -16.42
N GLY A 72 39.47 22.57 -16.42
CA GLY A 72 40.47 23.64 -16.53
C GLY A 72 41.50 23.61 -15.40
N ILE A 73 41.06 23.34 -14.16
CA ILE A 73 41.96 23.13 -13.02
C ILE A 73 42.86 21.92 -13.25
N LYS A 74 42.31 20.79 -13.71
CA LYS A 74 43.11 19.58 -14.04
C LYS A 74 44.16 19.86 -15.12
N VAL A 75 43.78 20.54 -16.20
CA VAL A 75 44.71 20.88 -17.31
C VAL A 75 45.84 21.76 -16.81
N LEU A 76 45.54 22.81 -16.03
CA LEU A 76 46.58 23.67 -15.45
C LEU A 76 47.47 22.91 -14.47
N ASN A 77 46.90 22.05 -13.63
CA ASN A 77 47.68 21.26 -12.69
C ASN A 77 48.65 20.33 -13.44
N ASN A 78 48.17 19.62 -14.47
CA ASN A 78 49.01 18.78 -15.33
C ASN A 78 50.07 19.58 -16.09
N LEU A 79 49.77 20.82 -16.51
CA LEU A 79 50.76 21.69 -17.15
C LEU A 79 51.90 22.05 -16.17
N PHE A 80 51.57 22.43 -14.93
CA PHE A 80 52.58 22.73 -13.91
C PHE A 80 53.41 21.51 -13.53
N GLN A 81 52.79 20.32 -13.49
CA GLN A 81 53.49 19.06 -13.23
C GLN A 81 54.54 18.75 -14.29
N ASN A 82 54.19 18.91 -15.57
CA ASN A 82 55.12 18.65 -16.66
C ASN A 82 56.16 19.75 -16.86
N LEU A 83 55.89 20.98 -16.38
CA LEU A 83 56.81 22.12 -16.52
C LEU A 83 58.09 21.96 -15.69
N GLY A 84 57.99 21.35 -14.50
CA GLY A 84 59.13 21.12 -13.61
C GLY A 84 60.21 20.24 -14.25
N PRO A 85 59.89 18.99 -14.64
CA PRO A 85 60.81 18.10 -15.35
C PRO A 85 61.29 18.72 -16.67
N PHE A 86 60.42 19.41 -17.41
CA PHE A 86 60.79 20.09 -18.64
C PHE A 86 61.88 21.15 -18.43
N LEU A 87 61.75 22.03 -17.43
CA LEU A 87 62.77 23.01 -17.07
C LEU A 87 64.05 22.34 -16.56
N LEU A 88 63.91 21.26 -15.79
CA LEU A 88 65.05 20.47 -15.30
C LEU A 88 65.81 19.82 -16.46
N PHE A 89 65.14 19.33 -17.49
CA PHE A 89 65.79 18.80 -18.70
C PHE A 89 66.51 19.89 -19.49
N ILE A 90 65.92 21.08 -19.64
CA ILE A 90 66.56 22.20 -20.35
C ILE A 90 67.83 22.67 -19.61
N VAL A 91 67.70 22.97 -18.32
CA VAL A 91 68.81 23.52 -17.52
C VAL A 91 69.85 22.45 -17.20
N GLY A 92 69.40 21.27 -16.76
CA GLY A 92 70.25 20.13 -16.45
C GLY A 92 70.95 19.57 -17.68
N GLY A 93 70.25 19.49 -18.82
CA GLY A 93 70.83 19.11 -20.10
C GLY A 93 71.88 20.11 -20.58
N TYR A 94 71.61 21.42 -20.48
CA TYR A 94 72.58 22.47 -20.82
C TYR A 94 73.86 22.39 -19.96
N LEU A 95 73.71 22.22 -18.65
CA LEU A 95 74.84 22.10 -17.72
C LEU A 95 75.64 20.81 -17.92
N ALA A 96 74.96 19.71 -18.27
CA ALA A 96 75.60 18.44 -18.61
C ALA A 96 76.42 18.53 -19.90
N ILE A 97 75.89 19.18 -20.96
CA ILE A 97 76.62 19.41 -22.22
C ILE A 97 77.89 20.24 -22.00
N HIS A 98 77.89 21.17 -21.05
CA HIS A 98 79.06 21.99 -20.68
C HIS A 98 79.99 21.32 -19.66
N GLY A 99 79.79 20.04 -19.35
CA GLY A 99 80.65 19.25 -18.46
C GLY A 99 80.59 19.64 -16.97
N ARG A 100 79.59 20.45 -16.57
CA ARG A 100 79.44 20.93 -15.19
C ARG A 100 78.51 20.05 -14.34
N PHE A 101 77.90 19.04 -14.95
CA PHE A 101 76.89 18.19 -14.31
C PHE A 101 76.95 16.76 -14.86
N ASP A 102 76.87 15.76 -13.99
CA ASP A 102 76.85 14.35 -14.38
C ASP A 102 75.43 13.92 -14.81
N LEU A 103 75.34 13.11 -15.86
CA LEU A 103 74.08 12.61 -16.41
C LEU A 103 73.37 11.69 -15.40
N GLY A 104 74.12 10.90 -14.62
CA GLY A 104 73.56 10.07 -13.55
C GLY A 104 72.92 10.89 -12.42
N ALA A 105 73.51 12.04 -12.07
CA ALA A 105 72.96 12.95 -11.07
C ALA A 105 71.66 13.62 -11.54
N LEU A 106 71.54 13.93 -12.84
CA LEU A 106 70.30 14.47 -13.42
C LEU A 106 69.15 13.47 -13.36
N VAL A 107 69.42 12.21 -13.69
CA VAL A 107 68.43 11.13 -13.61
C VAL A 107 68.01 10.89 -12.16
N ALA A 108 68.96 10.84 -11.22
CA ALA A 108 68.66 10.68 -9.79
C ALA A 108 67.80 11.83 -9.25
N PHE A 109 68.10 13.07 -9.65
CA PHE A 109 67.32 14.24 -9.26
C PHE A 109 65.90 14.21 -9.85
N LEU A 110 65.73 13.81 -11.11
CA LEU A 110 64.42 13.63 -11.74
C LEU A 110 63.58 12.57 -11.00
N SER A 111 64.18 11.44 -10.66
CA SER A 111 63.50 10.38 -9.89
C SER A 111 63.10 10.84 -8.47
N ALA A 112 63.90 11.70 -7.83
CA ALA A 112 63.56 12.29 -6.54
C ALA A 112 62.45 13.35 -6.67
N TYR A 113 62.48 14.15 -7.74
CA TYR A 113 61.47 15.18 -8.02
C TYR A 113 60.09 14.59 -8.31
N GLU A 114 60.02 13.51 -9.10
CA GLU A 114 58.77 12.82 -9.41
C GLU A 114 58.05 12.35 -8.14
N LYS A 115 58.80 11.88 -7.13
CA LYS A 115 58.25 11.45 -5.84
C LYS A 115 57.66 12.58 -4.98
N LEU A 116 57.96 13.86 -5.26
CA LEU A 116 57.38 14.99 -4.53
C LEU A 116 55.95 15.31 -4.98
N TYR A 117 55.55 14.84 -6.16
CA TYR A 117 54.25 15.17 -6.73
C TYR A 117 53.10 14.43 -6.02
N ASP A 118 53.25 13.13 -5.75
CA ASP A 118 52.18 12.34 -5.15
C ASP A 118 51.77 12.85 -3.76
N PRO A 119 52.70 13.12 -2.81
CA PRO A 119 52.33 13.68 -1.50
C PRO A 119 51.67 15.05 -1.61
N TRP A 120 52.09 15.88 -2.57
CA TRP A 120 51.48 17.19 -2.80
C TRP A 120 50.03 17.06 -3.30
N LYS A 121 49.80 16.11 -4.21
CA LYS A 121 48.47 15.80 -4.73
C LYS A 121 47.56 15.25 -3.63
N GLU A 122 48.03 14.30 -2.83
CA GLU A 122 47.29 13.74 -1.70
C GLU A 122 46.89 14.82 -0.69
N LEU A 123 47.79 15.76 -0.37
CA LEU A 123 47.49 16.86 0.54
C LEU A 123 46.37 17.78 0.00
N MET A 124 46.38 18.07 -1.30
CA MET A 124 45.33 18.85 -1.94
C MET A 124 43.98 18.13 -1.94
N GLU A 125 43.98 16.82 -2.21
CA GLU A 125 42.77 15.99 -2.17
C GLU A 125 42.21 15.88 -0.74
N PHE A 126 43.09 15.66 0.24
CA PHE A 126 42.73 15.66 1.66
C PHE A 126 42.07 16.98 2.07
N TYR A 127 42.64 18.12 1.68
CA TYR A 127 42.08 19.43 2.03
C TYR A 127 40.68 19.64 1.46
N GLN A 128 40.42 19.17 0.23
CA GLN A 128 39.08 19.22 -0.37
C GLN A 128 38.09 18.33 0.40
N VAL A 129 38.47 17.09 0.68
CA VAL A 129 37.62 16.14 1.44
C VAL A 129 37.33 16.66 2.84
N TYR A 130 38.34 17.20 3.53
CA TYR A 130 38.20 17.77 4.86
C TYR A 130 37.21 18.95 4.89
N GLN A 131 37.28 19.85 3.91
CA GLN A 131 36.34 20.97 3.80
C GLN A 131 34.90 20.49 3.59
N ASP A 132 34.69 19.56 2.65
CA ASP A 132 33.37 19.01 2.36
C ASP A 132 32.80 18.26 3.59
N ALA A 133 33.63 17.46 4.26
CA ALA A 133 33.27 16.73 5.48
C ALA A 133 32.92 17.68 6.64
N SER A 134 33.69 18.76 6.83
CA SER A 134 33.46 19.74 7.90
C SER A 134 32.11 20.46 7.73
N VAL A 135 31.76 20.83 6.51
CA VAL A 135 30.46 21.46 6.21
C VAL A 135 29.30 20.47 6.39
N GLY A 136 29.47 19.22 5.93
CA GLY A 136 28.49 18.15 6.12
C GLY A 136 28.25 17.84 7.59
N TYR A 137 29.34 17.72 8.36
CA TYR A 137 29.30 17.46 9.80
C TYR A 137 28.58 18.58 10.55
N LYS A 138 28.94 19.85 10.32
CA LYS A 138 28.28 20.97 11.00
C LYS A 138 26.77 20.97 10.76
N ARG A 139 26.33 20.74 9.53
CA ARG A 139 24.90 20.65 9.19
C ARG A 139 24.21 19.45 9.83
N LEU A 140 24.91 18.31 9.94
CA LEU A 140 24.38 17.14 10.61
C LEU A 140 24.16 17.43 12.10
N MET A 141 25.17 18.03 12.76
CA MET A 141 25.08 18.42 14.17
C MET A 141 23.98 19.45 14.42
N GLU A 142 23.74 20.38 13.49
CA GLU A 142 22.60 21.32 13.58
C GLU A 142 21.23 20.61 13.73
N TYR A 143 21.06 19.38 13.23
CA TYR A 143 19.84 18.59 13.46
C TYR A 143 19.81 17.87 14.82
N PHE A 144 20.97 17.51 15.37
CA PHE A 144 21.07 16.88 16.69
C PHE A 144 21.01 17.91 17.83
N ASP A 145 21.42 19.15 17.58
CA ASP A 145 21.42 20.24 18.55
C ASP A 145 20.02 20.89 18.72
N VAL A 146 18.99 20.40 18.02
CA VAL A 146 17.61 20.90 18.16
C VAL A 146 17.02 20.39 19.47
N GLU A 147 16.77 21.30 20.41
CA GLU A 147 16.01 20.97 21.62
C GLU A 147 14.52 20.77 21.30
N PRO A 148 13.86 19.76 21.90
CA PRO A 148 12.43 19.61 21.81
C PRO A 148 11.68 20.86 22.29
N GLU A 149 10.59 21.22 21.61
CA GLU A 149 9.74 22.37 21.99
C GLU A 149 9.13 22.21 23.39
N PHE A 150 8.91 20.96 23.81
CA PHE A 150 8.42 20.56 25.13
C PHE A 150 9.27 19.42 25.68
N ALA A 151 9.51 19.42 26.98
CA ALA A 151 10.16 18.29 27.65
C ALA A 151 9.32 17.02 27.49
N LEU A 152 9.96 15.89 27.17
CA LEU A 152 9.27 14.62 26.93
C LEU A 152 8.84 13.95 28.24
N GLU A 153 9.76 13.86 29.20
CA GLU A 153 9.57 13.26 30.51
C GLU A 153 9.91 14.23 31.64
N SER A 154 9.40 13.97 32.84
CA SER A 154 9.76 14.69 34.07
C SER A 154 10.98 14.06 34.72
N ALA A 155 12.01 14.86 35.03
CA ALA A 155 13.27 14.35 35.57
C ALA A 155 13.13 13.70 36.96
N ASP A 156 12.30 14.28 37.84
CA ASP A 156 12.31 13.94 39.28
C ASP A 156 10.91 13.62 39.86
N ARG A 157 9.91 13.36 39.00
CA ARG A 157 8.55 13.09 39.46
C ARG A 157 7.77 12.18 38.52
N GLU A 158 6.73 11.59 39.06
CA GLU A 158 5.68 10.93 38.29
C GLU A 158 4.83 11.95 37.50
N PRO A 159 4.22 11.55 36.38
CA PRO A 159 3.32 12.39 35.62
C PRO A 159 2.09 12.78 36.44
N TYR A 160 1.59 14.01 36.28
CA TYR A 160 0.43 14.48 37.05
C TYR A 160 -0.82 13.64 36.77
N LYS A 161 -1.72 13.57 37.77
CA LYS A 161 -3.10 13.09 37.60
C LYS A 161 -4.02 14.30 37.73
N LEU A 162 -4.66 14.68 36.64
CA LEU A 162 -5.45 15.90 36.51
C LEU A 162 -6.94 15.57 36.53
N ARG A 163 -7.74 16.51 37.02
CA ARG A 163 -9.21 16.51 37.02
C ARG A 163 -9.78 17.03 35.69
N GLY A 164 -9.05 17.92 35.02
CA GLY A 164 -9.38 18.38 33.67
C GLY A 164 -10.03 19.77 33.61
N GLU A 165 -9.81 20.63 34.60
CA GLU A 165 -10.17 22.05 34.51
C GLU A 165 -9.24 22.73 33.50
N ILE A 166 -9.77 23.47 32.52
CA ILE A 166 -8.98 24.18 31.51
C ILE A 166 -9.23 25.68 31.63
N GLN A 167 -8.15 26.47 31.68
CA GLN A 167 -8.24 27.92 31.73
C GLN A 167 -7.27 28.61 30.78
N ALA A 168 -7.81 29.37 29.82
CA ALA A 168 -7.05 30.24 28.93
C ALA A 168 -7.25 31.70 29.35
N ARG A 169 -6.17 32.46 29.50
CA ARG A 169 -6.23 33.91 29.76
C ARG A 169 -5.43 34.67 28.73
N ASP A 170 -6.10 35.56 28.00
CA ASP A 170 -5.55 36.36 26.90
C ASP A 170 -4.67 35.56 25.91
N LEU A 171 -5.06 34.30 25.66
CA LEU A 171 -4.29 33.37 24.87
C LEU A 171 -4.14 33.86 23.43
N SER A 172 -2.91 33.86 22.93
CA SER A 172 -2.57 34.35 21.60
C SER A 172 -1.62 33.38 20.90
N PHE A 173 -1.82 33.21 19.59
CA PHE A 173 -0.97 32.37 18.74
C PHE A 173 -0.69 33.10 17.43
N SER A 174 0.59 33.23 17.10
CA SER A 174 1.09 33.88 15.90
C SER A 174 2.04 32.95 15.15
N VAL A 175 1.89 32.87 13.83
CA VAL A 175 2.83 32.16 12.96
C VAL A 175 3.96 33.08 12.48
N SER A 176 5.02 32.49 11.95
CA SER A 176 6.10 33.20 11.28
C SER A 176 5.55 34.14 10.21
N GLY A 177 5.98 35.41 10.20
CA GLY A 177 5.42 36.46 9.35
C GLY A 177 4.37 37.35 10.03
N GLY A 178 4.13 37.16 11.33
CA GLY A 178 3.32 38.08 12.16
C GLY A 178 1.81 37.90 12.03
N ILE A 179 1.36 36.85 11.35
CA ILE A 179 -0.06 36.53 11.22
C ILE A 179 -0.53 35.91 12.53
N GLN A 180 -1.47 36.59 13.18
CA GLN A 180 -2.04 36.15 14.45
C GLN A 180 -3.32 35.35 14.22
N LEU A 181 -3.27 34.04 14.51
CA LEU A 181 -4.38 33.10 14.32
C LEU A 181 -5.33 33.06 15.53
N ILE A 182 -4.80 33.32 16.73
CA ILE A 182 -5.58 33.42 17.97
C ILE A 182 -5.26 34.76 18.63
N LYS A 183 -6.29 35.53 18.99
CA LYS A 183 -6.19 36.88 19.55
C LYS A 183 -6.88 36.96 20.91
N GLN A 184 -6.09 36.98 21.98
CA GLN A 184 -6.54 37.23 23.36
C GLN A 184 -7.79 36.43 23.77
N VAL A 185 -7.75 35.11 23.51
CA VAL A 185 -8.86 34.23 23.88
C VAL A 185 -8.85 33.99 25.39
N ASN A 186 -10.00 34.25 26.01
CA ASN A 186 -10.27 33.94 27.41
C ASN A 186 -11.32 32.83 27.45
N LEU A 187 -11.00 31.71 28.10
CA LEU A 187 -11.83 30.52 28.19
C LEU A 187 -11.66 29.88 29.56
N HIS A 188 -12.74 29.36 30.12
CA HIS A 188 -12.73 28.52 31.31
C HIS A 188 -13.68 27.34 31.08
N LEU A 189 -13.24 26.13 31.45
CA LEU A 189 -13.98 24.88 31.33
C LEU A 189 -13.80 24.08 32.61
N ASP A 190 -14.90 23.77 33.29
CA ASP A 190 -14.86 22.97 34.52
C ASP A 190 -14.76 21.46 34.21
N PRO A 191 -14.22 20.65 35.15
CA PRO A 191 -14.16 19.20 34.99
C PRO A 191 -15.53 18.57 34.70
N GLY A 192 -15.61 17.81 33.61
CA GLY A 192 -16.85 17.14 33.17
C GLY A 192 -17.78 18.02 32.32
N GLU A 193 -17.44 19.28 32.09
CA GLU A 193 -18.17 20.12 31.14
C GLU A 193 -17.81 19.79 29.69
N HIS A 194 -18.80 19.93 28.80
CA HIS A 194 -18.64 19.75 27.37
C HIS A 194 -18.69 21.11 26.66
N LEU A 195 -17.58 21.49 26.02
CA LEU A 195 -17.49 22.70 25.22
C LEU A 195 -17.52 22.38 23.72
N ALA A 196 -18.44 23.00 23.00
CA ALA A 196 -18.44 23.00 21.55
C ALA A 196 -17.84 24.31 21.01
N LEU A 197 -16.75 24.20 20.24
CA LEU A 197 -16.15 25.35 19.56
C LEU A 197 -16.60 25.40 18.09
N VAL A 198 -17.43 26.38 17.74
CA VAL A 198 -18.01 26.53 16.40
C VAL A 198 -17.57 27.82 15.72
N GLY A 199 -17.51 27.82 14.39
CA GLY A 199 -17.11 28.98 13.59
C GLY A 199 -16.63 28.60 12.19
N PHE A 200 -16.46 29.60 11.32
CA PHE A 200 -16.04 29.40 9.92
C PHE A 200 -14.68 28.68 9.78
N SER A 201 -14.46 28.01 8.66
CA SER A 201 -13.14 27.42 8.36
C SER A 201 -12.04 28.51 8.43
N GLY A 202 -10.89 28.18 9.02
CA GLY A 202 -9.79 29.13 9.22
C GLY A 202 -9.94 30.08 10.42
N SER A 203 -11.01 30.02 11.21
CA SER A 203 -11.22 30.91 12.37
C SER A 203 -10.33 30.63 13.60
N GLY A 204 -9.32 29.76 13.49
CA GLY A 204 -8.40 29.43 14.59
C GLY A 204 -8.84 28.30 15.53
N LYS A 205 -9.96 27.61 15.25
CA LYS A 205 -10.50 26.54 16.12
C LYS A 205 -9.52 25.37 16.32
N SER A 206 -9.02 24.82 15.23
CA SER A 206 -8.04 23.73 15.27
C SER A 206 -6.75 24.16 15.95
N THR A 207 -6.31 25.41 15.72
CA THR A 207 -5.13 25.98 16.37
C THR A 207 -5.32 26.09 17.89
N LEU A 208 -6.51 26.51 18.35
CA LEU A 208 -6.81 26.57 19.78
C LEU A 208 -6.81 25.17 20.40
N ALA A 209 -7.45 24.20 19.74
CA ALA A 209 -7.43 22.80 20.17
C ALA A 209 -6.00 22.23 20.20
N GLN A 210 -5.14 22.60 19.25
CA GLN A 210 -3.72 22.21 19.22
C GLN A 210 -2.91 22.86 20.34
N CYS A 211 -3.22 24.09 20.75
CA CYS A 211 -2.59 24.71 21.92
C CYS A 211 -3.03 23.99 23.21
N ILE A 212 -4.33 23.72 23.36
CA ILE A 212 -4.90 22.99 24.52
C ILE A 212 -4.34 21.56 24.62
N SER A 213 -4.06 20.91 23.49
CA SER A 213 -3.42 19.59 23.46
C SER A 213 -1.90 19.63 23.52
N GLN A 214 -1.31 20.80 23.77
CA GLN A 214 0.13 21.03 23.79
C GLN A 214 0.83 20.61 22.47
N LEU A 215 0.12 20.46 21.35
CA LEU A 215 0.72 20.18 20.04
C LEU A 215 1.43 21.41 19.47
N TYR A 216 1.05 22.61 19.90
CA TYR A 216 1.74 23.86 19.62
C TYR A 216 1.97 24.67 20.88
N LYS A 217 3.11 25.36 20.95
CA LYS A 217 3.35 26.38 21.97
C LYS A 217 2.71 27.69 21.55
N TYR A 218 1.87 28.24 22.42
CA TYR A 218 1.26 29.54 22.21
C TYR A 218 2.30 30.67 22.30
N THR A 219 1.99 31.83 21.72
CA THR A 219 2.93 32.97 21.62
C THR A 219 2.68 34.08 22.63
N GLY A 220 1.54 34.08 23.32
CA GLY A 220 1.24 35.04 24.40
C GLY A 220 0.02 34.63 25.22
N GLY A 221 -0.12 35.22 26.40
CA GLY A 221 -1.15 34.85 27.38
C GLY A 221 -0.72 33.67 28.26
N SER A 222 -1.69 32.92 28.79
CA SER A 222 -1.47 31.71 29.60
C SER A 222 -2.53 30.66 29.31
N LEU A 223 -2.16 29.38 29.44
CA LEU A 223 -3.07 28.25 29.24
C LEU A 223 -2.80 27.17 30.27
N GLN A 224 -3.72 26.97 31.20
CA GLN A 224 -3.53 26.11 32.35
C GLN A 224 -4.49 24.93 32.36
N ILE A 225 -4.02 23.78 32.87
CA ILE A 225 -4.85 22.62 33.22
C ILE A 225 -4.71 22.39 34.74
N ASP A 226 -5.81 22.42 35.48
CA ASP A 226 -5.85 22.39 36.96
C ASP A 226 -4.85 23.37 37.61
N GLY A 227 -4.75 24.59 37.07
CA GLY A 227 -3.83 25.64 37.55
C GLY A 227 -2.35 25.41 37.21
N LYS A 228 -2.01 24.40 36.41
CA LYS A 228 -0.65 24.15 35.91
C LYS A 228 -0.49 24.65 34.50
N GLU A 229 0.55 25.44 34.25
CA GLU A 229 0.81 26.00 32.93
C GLU A 229 1.20 24.89 31.93
N ILE A 230 0.45 24.81 30.84
CA ILE A 230 0.59 23.72 29.87
C ILE A 230 1.94 23.78 29.17
N SER A 231 2.50 24.97 28.96
CA SER A 231 3.80 25.13 28.28
C SER A 231 4.99 24.64 29.12
N GLU A 232 4.80 24.45 30.43
CA GLU A 232 5.80 23.94 31.36
C GLU A 232 5.63 22.45 31.68
N MET A 233 4.50 21.86 31.29
CA MET A 233 4.22 20.44 31.46
C MET A 233 5.01 19.59 30.46
N THR A 234 5.29 18.36 30.84
CA THR A 234 5.94 17.39 29.96
C THR A 234 4.92 16.74 29.03
N LYS A 235 5.38 16.18 27.90
CA LYS A 235 4.49 15.41 27.01
C LYS A 235 3.85 14.24 27.75
N ARG A 236 4.58 13.61 28.66
CA ARG A 236 4.09 12.53 29.50
C ARG A 236 2.92 12.96 30.40
N ASP A 237 2.95 14.18 30.93
CA ASP A 237 1.82 14.72 31.70
C ASP A 237 0.57 14.88 30.83
N ILE A 238 0.71 15.37 29.60
CA ILE A 238 -0.42 15.60 28.70
C ILE A 238 -1.02 14.28 28.23
N VAL A 239 -0.20 13.36 27.71
CA VAL A 239 -0.67 12.08 27.14
C VAL A 239 -1.42 11.23 28.19
N ARG A 240 -1.02 11.30 29.46
CA ARG A 240 -1.71 10.57 30.54
C ARG A 240 -3.10 11.10 30.84
N ASN A 241 -3.36 12.39 30.60
CA ASN A 241 -4.58 13.07 31.04
C ASN A 241 -5.48 13.52 29.87
N MET A 242 -5.02 13.43 28.63
CA MET A 242 -5.74 13.94 27.47
C MET A 242 -5.70 12.97 26.29
N GLY A 243 -6.88 12.57 25.81
CA GLY A 243 -7.06 11.90 24.53
C GLY A 243 -7.35 12.91 23.42
N ILE A 244 -6.77 12.69 22.24
CA ILE A 244 -6.95 13.58 21.08
C ILE A 244 -7.43 12.75 19.90
N VAL A 245 -8.48 13.23 19.23
CA VAL A 245 -8.92 12.70 17.93
C VAL A 245 -8.66 13.78 16.89
N ALA A 246 -7.71 13.54 16.00
CA ALA A 246 -7.35 14.48 14.96
C ALA A 246 -8.44 14.59 13.89
N GLN A 247 -8.54 15.75 13.24
CA GLN A 247 -9.46 15.96 12.11
C GLN A 247 -9.20 14.97 10.95
N SER A 248 -7.92 14.67 10.71
CA SER A 248 -7.46 13.64 9.77
C SER A 248 -6.53 12.70 10.55
N PRO A 249 -7.06 11.60 11.13
CA PRO A 249 -6.23 10.65 11.85
C PRO A 249 -5.24 9.97 10.90
N TYR A 250 -4.05 9.67 11.42
CA TYR A 250 -3.03 8.89 10.72
C TYR A 250 -3.07 7.45 11.23
N VAL A 251 -3.01 6.48 10.32
CA VAL A 251 -2.93 5.05 10.64
C VAL A 251 -1.56 4.57 10.20
N PHE A 252 -0.80 3.99 11.13
CA PHE A 252 0.52 3.46 10.87
C PHE A 252 0.43 2.13 10.12
N ASP A 253 1.47 1.84 9.34
CA ASP A 253 1.64 0.53 8.71
C ASP A 253 1.69 -0.56 9.79
N GLY A 254 0.75 -1.51 9.71
CA GLY A 254 0.61 -2.55 10.73
C GLY A 254 -0.79 -3.15 10.76
N THR A 255 -1.09 -3.86 11.83
CA THR A 255 -2.40 -4.45 12.08
C THR A 255 -3.38 -3.43 12.68
N ILE A 256 -4.68 -3.74 12.57
CA ILE A 256 -5.73 -2.98 13.28
C ILE A 256 -5.46 -2.98 14.79
N ARG A 257 -5.03 -4.12 15.35
CA ARG A 257 -4.72 -4.26 16.77
C ARG A 257 -3.62 -3.29 17.20
N GLU A 258 -2.49 -3.26 16.48
CA GLU A 258 -1.35 -2.38 16.77
C GLU A 258 -1.76 -0.91 16.77
N ASN A 259 -2.54 -0.49 15.77
CA ASN A 259 -3.02 0.88 15.70
C ASN A 259 -4.00 1.24 16.83
N LEU A 260 -4.84 0.30 17.26
CA LEU A 260 -5.80 0.53 18.37
C LEU A 260 -5.11 0.69 19.72
N ILE A 261 -4.03 -0.07 19.97
CA ILE A 261 -3.33 -0.06 21.26
C ILE A 261 -2.12 0.88 21.28
N TYR A 262 -1.80 1.55 20.16
CA TYR A 262 -0.62 2.40 20.02
C TYR A 262 -0.43 3.38 21.18
N SER A 263 -1.49 4.07 21.60
CA SER A 263 -1.43 5.01 22.72
C SER A 263 -1.27 4.31 24.08
N CYS A 264 -1.82 3.10 24.23
CA CYS A 264 -1.65 2.29 25.43
C CYS A 264 -0.22 1.78 25.56
N GLU A 265 0.40 1.33 24.47
CA GLU A 265 1.81 0.91 24.42
C GLU A 265 2.73 2.08 24.79
N ALA A 266 2.49 3.27 24.22
CA ALA A 266 3.25 4.47 24.57
C ALA A 266 3.16 4.81 26.06
N VAL A 267 2.01 4.56 26.70
CA VAL A 267 1.84 4.74 28.16
C VAL A 267 2.58 3.67 28.97
N LEU A 268 2.85 2.48 28.43
CA LEU A 268 3.55 1.43 29.17
C LEU A 268 5.08 1.51 29.09
N GLU A 269 5.63 1.98 27.97
CA GLU A 269 7.09 2.04 27.76
C GLU A 269 7.80 3.14 28.56
N GLY A 270 7.10 4.16 29.05
CA GLY A 270 7.71 5.26 29.80
C GLY A 270 8.15 4.89 31.23
N ASN A 271 9.18 5.56 31.75
CA ASN A 271 9.87 5.29 33.04
C ASN A 271 9.00 5.37 34.33
N GLY A 272 7.69 5.50 34.21
CA GLY A 272 6.71 5.51 35.30
C GLY A 272 5.59 4.52 35.02
N ALA A 273 5.93 3.27 34.68
CA ALA A 273 4.94 2.21 34.52
C ALA A 273 4.09 2.14 35.80
N GLU A 274 2.80 2.50 35.69
CA GLU A 274 1.85 2.17 36.74
C GLU A 274 1.91 0.65 36.91
N GLN A 275 2.42 0.22 38.06
CA GLN A 275 2.35 -1.17 38.50
C GLN A 275 0.87 -1.54 38.62
N GLY A 276 0.25 -2.02 37.52
CA GLY A 276 -1.10 -2.58 37.58
C GLY A 276 -1.95 -2.55 36.31
N ARG A 277 -1.77 -1.62 35.36
CA ARG A 277 -2.60 -1.59 34.14
C ARG A 277 -1.83 -2.16 32.96
N GLY A 278 -2.16 -3.37 32.55
CA GLY A 278 -1.59 -3.99 31.34
C GLY A 278 -2.15 -3.37 30.06
N LEU A 279 -1.75 -3.92 28.92
CA LEU A 279 -2.41 -3.62 27.64
C LEU A 279 -3.91 -4.00 27.72
N PRO A 280 -4.77 -3.31 26.97
CA PRO A 280 -6.18 -3.66 26.88
C PRO A 280 -6.37 -5.13 26.49
N THR A 281 -7.31 -5.78 27.16
CA THR A 281 -7.78 -7.12 26.83
C THR A 281 -8.53 -7.14 25.50
N LEU A 282 -8.76 -8.34 24.95
CA LEU A 282 -9.54 -8.47 23.71
C LEU A 282 -10.97 -7.95 23.88
N ASP A 283 -11.58 -8.17 25.03
CA ASP A 283 -12.94 -7.71 25.32
C ASP A 283 -13.02 -6.18 25.39
N GLU A 284 -12.05 -5.52 26.02
CA GLU A 284 -11.95 -4.05 26.03
C GLU A 284 -11.72 -3.49 24.62
N MET A 285 -10.89 -4.14 23.80
CA MET A 285 -10.70 -3.73 22.41
C MET A 285 -11.99 -3.88 21.60
N ILE A 286 -12.71 -5.00 21.77
CA ILE A 286 -14.00 -5.23 21.11
C ILE A 286 -15.02 -4.17 21.55
N GLU A 287 -15.09 -3.85 22.84
CA GLU A 287 -15.99 -2.84 23.38
C GLU A 287 -15.74 -1.46 22.74
N VAL A 288 -14.48 -1.02 22.64
CA VAL A 288 -14.12 0.25 22.00
C VAL A 288 -14.49 0.26 20.51
N ILE A 289 -14.21 -0.84 19.81
CA ILE A 289 -14.56 -0.97 18.39
C ILE A 289 -16.10 -0.93 18.21
N GLN A 290 -16.87 -1.49 19.15
CA GLN A 290 -18.34 -1.41 19.14
C GLN A 290 -18.84 0.01 19.42
N GLN A 291 -18.30 0.69 20.43
CA GLN A 291 -18.68 2.07 20.78
C GLN A 291 -18.37 3.07 19.66
N THR A 292 -17.32 2.81 18.87
CA THR A 292 -16.95 3.63 17.71
C THR A 292 -17.70 3.25 16.43
N GLY A 293 -18.49 2.18 16.44
CA GLY A 293 -19.28 1.71 15.30
C GLY A 293 -18.50 0.94 14.24
N LEU A 294 -17.25 0.54 14.51
CA LEU A 294 -16.37 -0.15 13.55
C LEU A 294 -16.43 -1.68 13.64
N PHE A 295 -17.20 -2.23 14.57
CA PHE A 295 -17.18 -3.67 14.88
C PHE A 295 -17.56 -4.55 13.69
N VAL A 296 -18.63 -4.19 12.98
CA VAL A 296 -19.09 -4.96 11.83
C VAL A 296 -18.05 -4.97 10.71
N ASP A 297 -17.37 -3.84 10.49
CA ASP A 297 -16.34 -3.72 9.46
C ASP A 297 -15.08 -4.52 9.80
N VAL A 298 -14.61 -4.43 11.05
CA VAL A 298 -13.46 -5.21 11.52
C VAL A 298 -13.76 -6.70 11.48
N LEU A 299 -14.96 -7.09 11.91
CA LEU A 299 -15.41 -8.48 11.84
C LEU A 299 -15.50 -8.96 10.40
N ARG A 300 -16.09 -8.17 9.49
CA ARG A 300 -16.17 -8.50 8.06
C ARG A 300 -14.80 -8.63 7.43
N PHE A 301 -13.86 -7.76 7.80
CA PHE A 301 -12.46 -7.87 7.36
C PHE A 301 -11.85 -9.20 7.80
N GLY A 302 -12.05 -9.58 9.06
CA GLY A 302 -11.61 -10.87 9.58
C GLY A 302 -12.27 -12.06 8.89
N LEU A 303 -13.58 -11.99 8.67
CA LEU A 303 -14.35 -13.07 8.05
C LEU A 303 -14.06 -13.24 6.54
N ASN A 304 -13.66 -12.18 5.84
CA ASN A 304 -13.22 -12.23 4.45
C ASN A 304 -11.79 -12.79 4.29
N ARG A 305 -11.15 -13.21 5.39
CA ARG A 305 -9.82 -13.83 5.33
C ARG A 305 -9.93 -15.27 4.83
N VAL A 306 -8.99 -15.65 3.96
CA VAL A 306 -8.75 -17.05 3.57
C VAL A 306 -7.69 -17.62 4.51
N LEU A 307 -8.03 -18.69 5.23
CA LEU A 307 -7.14 -19.31 6.22
C LEU A 307 -6.12 -20.25 5.56
N ARG A 308 -4.87 -20.19 6.01
CA ARG A 308 -3.80 -21.06 5.50
C ARG A 308 -3.82 -22.42 6.21
N THR A 309 -3.53 -23.48 5.46
CA THR A 309 -3.67 -24.88 5.93
C THR A 309 -2.76 -25.24 7.11
N ASP A 310 -1.68 -24.49 7.34
CA ASP A 310 -0.57 -24.87 8.21
C ASP A 310 -0.44 -24.06 9.53
N GLN A 311 -1.24 -23.01 9.73
CA GLN A 311 -1.01 -22.05 10.83
C GLN A 311 -2.19 -21.86 11.80
N GLU A 312 -3.37 -22.40 11.49
CA GLU A 312 -4.63 -21.96 12.13
C GLU A 312 -5.58 -23.12 12.51
N GLU A 313 -5.05 -24.30 12.82
CA GLU A 313 -5.84 -25.51 13.16
C GLU A 313 -6.86 -25.29 14.30
N GLU A 314 -6.50 -24.55 15.34
CA GLU A 314 -7.41 -24.27 16.46
C GLU A 314 -8.63 -23.45 16.01
N LEU A 315 -8.40 -22.43 15.18
CA LEU A 315 -9.47 -21.59 14.63
C LEU A 315 -10.35 -22.41 13.69
N VAL A 316 -9.74 -23.22 12.82
CA VAL A 316 -10.45 -24.12 11.90
C VAL A 316 -11.39 -25.04 12.68
N ASN A 317 -10.91 -25.69 13.73
CA ASN A 317 -11.73 -26.57 14.58
C ASN A 317 -12.89 -25.83 15.25
N LYS A 318 -12.66 -24.60 15.72
CA LYS A 318 -13.73 -23.74 16.27
C LYS A 318 -14.77 -23.40 15.21
N LEU A 319 -14.36 -23.04 14.00
CA LEU A 319 -15.26 -22.70 12.90
C LEU A 319 -16.12 -23.90 12.47
N VAL A 320 -15.54 -25.08 12.34
CA VAL A 320 -16.28 -26.32 12.03
C VAL A 320 -17.31 -26.63 13.13
N ARG A 321 -16.94 -26.46 14.40
CA ARG A 321 -17.88 -26.61 15.53
C ARG A 321 -19.00 -25.58 15.50
N VAL A 322 -18.70 -24.32 15.19
CA VAL A 322 -19.71 -23.26 15.05
C VAL A 322 -20.71 -23.60 13.94
N ARG A 323 -20.23 -24.07 12.78
CA ARG A 323 -21.10 -24.51 11.67
C ARG A 323 -22.04 -25.64 12.09
N THR A 324 -21.51 -26.62 12.82
CA THR A 324 -22.31 -27.75 13.34
C THR A 324 -23.39 -27.27 14.30
N ASN A 325 -23.04 -26.41 15.25
CA ASN A 325 -23.98 -25.83 16.20
C ASN A 325 -25.03 -24.94 15.50
N PHE A 326 -24.62 -24.17 14.51
CA PHE A 326 -25.52 -23.31 13.72
C PHE A 326 -26.57 -24.15 12.99
N ARG A 327 -26.15 -25.23 12.32
CA ARG A 327 -27.07 -26.16 11.66
C ARG A 327 -28.03 -26.82 12.66
N ALA A 328 -27.55 -27.20 13.84
CA ALA A 328 -28.38 -27.82 14.86
C ALA A 328 -29.40 -26.85 15.47
N ALA A 329 -29.04 -25.58 15.67
CA ALA A 329 -29.91 -24.59 16.30
C ALA A 329 -30.90 -23.94 15.33
N PHE A 330 -30.47 -23.66 14.09
CA PHE A 330 -31.24 -22.85 13.13
C PHE A 330 -31.58 -23.58 11.84
N GLY A 331 -31.13 -24.83 11.65
CA GLY A 331 -31.29 -25.54 10.38
C GLY A 331 -32.74 -25.80 9.97
N GLU A 332 -33.63 -26.05 10.94
CA GLU A 332 -35.07 -26.23 10.65
C GLU A 332 -35.73 -24.90 10.28
N GLU A 333 -35.49 -23.83 11.06
CA GLU A 333 -36.06 -22.50 10.81
C GLU A 333 -35.58 -21.91 9.47
N LEU A 334 -34.29 -22.07 9.16
CA LEU A 334 -33.70 -21.55 7.92
C LEU A 334 -33.96 -22.45 6.71
N GLY A 335 -34.50 -23.66 6.90
CA GLY A 335 -34.70 -24.63 5.82
C GLY A 335 -35.64 -24.14 4.71
N GLU A 336 -36.53 -23.19 5.00
CA GLU A 336 -37.41 -22.56 4.00
C GLU A 336 -36.72 -21.42 3.22
N TYR A 337 -35.63 -20.85 3.76
CA TYR A 337 -34.96 -19.68 3.21
C TYR A 337 -33.60 -20.00 2.57
N VAL A 338 -32.95 -21.07 3.02
CA VAL A 338 -31.58 -21.43 2.63
C VAL A 338 -31.52 -22.89 2.23
N GLU A 339 -30.92 -23.15 1.08
CA GLU A 339 -30.62 -24.50 0.62
C GLU A 339 -29.27 -24.95 1.20
N PHE A 340 -29.30 -25.82 2.21
CA PHE A 340 -28.09 -26.37 2.82
C PHE A 340 -27.39 -27.36 1.88
N PHE A 341 -26.05 -27.32 1.85
CA PHE A 341 -25.26 -28.30 1.11
C PHE A 341 -25.53 -29.74 1.62
N ASP A 342 -26.02 -30.59 0.73
CA ASP A 342 -26.24 -32.01 0.94
C ASP A 342 -25.72 -32.78 -0.28
N GLU A 343 -24.72 -33.64 -0.05
CA GLU A 343 -24.06 -34.43 -1.08
C GLU A 343 -25.03 -35.37 -1.81
N ARG A 344 -26.13 -35.76 -1.17
CA ARG A 344 -27.11 -36.72 -1.71
C ARG A 344 -28.27 -36.06 -2.44
N ARG A 345 -28.36 -34.74 -2.43
CA ARG A 345 -29.47 -33.99 -3.05
C ARG A 345 -28.95 -33.07 -4.14
N TYR A 346 -29.80 -32.84 -5.13
CA TYR A 346 -29.58 -31.80 -6.10
C TYR A 346 -29.89 -30.45 -5.45
N LEU A 347 -29.01 -29.47 -5.65
CA LEU A 347 -29.15 -28.12 -5.11
C LEU A 347 -29.70 -27.22 -6.20
N HIS A 348 -30.97 -26.85 -6.12
CA HIS A 348 -31.66 -26.09 -7.16
C HIS A 348 -31.18 -24.64 -7.26
N PHE A 349 -30.64 -24.05 -6.20
CA PHE A 349 -30.07 -22.70 -6.20
C PHE A 349 -28.55 -22.68 -6.42
N SER A 350 -27.96 -23.84 -6.75
CA SER A 350 -26.59 -23.96 -7.23
C SER A 350 -26.54 -24.24 -8.73
N SER A 351 -25.43 -23.89 -9.38
CA SER A 351 -25.27 -24.17 -10.80
C SER A 351 -25.13 -25.67 -11.06
N VAL A 352 -25.40 -26.11 -12.29
CA VAL A 352 -25.13 -27.49 -12.73
C VAL A 352 -23.66 -27.85 -12.50
N ALA A 353 -22.73 -26.93 -12.76
CA ALA A 353 -21.31 -27.15 -12.46
C ALA A 353 -21.05 -27.37 -10.97
N ALA A 354 -21.62 -26.53 -10.10
CA ALA A 354 -21.46 -26.67 -8.65
C ALA A 354 -22.10 -27.96 -8.13
N ASN A 355 -23.22 -28.39 -8.73
CA ASN A 355 -23.84 -29.67 -8.43
C ASN A 355 -22.99 -30.87 -8.91
N LEU A 356 -22.23 -30.75 -10.00
CA LEU A 356 -21.34 -31.82 -10.46
C LEU A 356 -20.05 -31.88 -9.63
N THR A 357 -19.44 -30.75 -9.32
CA THR A 357 -18.14 -30.73 -8.62
C THR A 357 -18.27 -30.84 -7.11
N PHE A 358 -19.36 -30.33 -6.54
CA PHE A 358 -19.70 -30.32 -5.12
C PHE A 358 -18.53 -29.94 -4.19
N GLY A 359 -17.75 -28.94 -4.62
CA GLY A 359 -16.59 -28.47 -3.89
C GLY A 359 -15.98 -27.21 -4.50
N SER A 360 -15.02 -26.65 -3.79
CA SER A 360 -14.26 -25.49 -4.20
C SER A 360 -12.90 -25.92 -4.78
N PRO A 361 -12.52 -25.42 -5.96
CA PRO A 361 -11.24 -25.77 -6.57
C PRO A 361 -10.08 -25.05 -5.87
N ASN A 362 -9.00 -25.79 -5.60
CA ASN A 362 -7.73 -25.26 -5.10
C ASN A 362 -6.77 -24.88 -6.24
N ARG A 363 -7.09 -25.26 -7.49
CA ARG A 363 -6.28 -24.97 -8.69
C ARG A 363 -7.07 -24.18 -9.73
N GLU A 364 -6.37 -23.30 -10.43
CA GLU A 364 -6.94 -22.41 -11.46
C GLU A 364 -7.62 -23.15 -12.63
N ASP A 365 -7.10 -24.30 -13.04
CA ASP A 365 -7.61 -25.09 -14.17
C ASP A 365 -8.97 -25.74 -13.90
N PHE A 366 -9.38 -25.82 -12.63
CA PHE A 366 -10.67 -26.36 -12.20
C PHE A 366 -11.70 -25.28 -11.79
N LYS A 367 -11.37 -23.99 -11.97
CA LYS A 367 -12.35 -22.91 -11.72
C LYS A 367 -13.53 -23.00 -12.69
N PRO A 368 -14.75 -22.57 -12.28
CA PRO A 368 -15.97 -22.71 -13.08
C PRO A 368 -15.87 -22.19 -14.52
N ASP A 369 -15.16 -21.08 -14.77
CA ASP A 369 -15.02 -20.52 -16.13
C ASP A 369 -14.10 -21.33 -17.05
N ARG A 370 -13.14 -22.08 -16.47
CA ARG A 370 -12.17 -22.90 -17.19
C ARG A 370 -12.55 -24.38 -17.26
N LEU A 371 -13.44 -24.82 -16.39
CA LEU A 371 -13.97 -26.17 -16.32
C LEU A 371 -14.49 -26.69 -17.69
N PRO A 372 -15.26 -25.92 -18.50
CA PRO A 372 -15.74 -26.40 -19.79
C PRO A 372 -14.62 -26.74 -20.79
N SER A 373 -13.47 -26.06 -20.66
CA SER A 373 -12.29 -26.26 -21.53
C SER A 373 -11.26 -27.25 -20.95
N ASN A 374 -11.49 -27.75 -19.74
CA ASN A 374 -10.55 -28.63 -19.06
C ASN A 374 -10.64 -30.06 -19.64
N ALA A 375 -9.53 -30.59 -20.15
CA ALA A 375 -9.48 -31.90 -20.78
C ALA A 375 -9.89 -33.06 -19.85
N PHE A 376 -9.51 -33.00 -18.58
CA PHE A 376 -9.91 -33.98 -17.56
C PHE A 376 -11.43 -33.93 -17.35
N PHE A 377 -11.98 -32.72 -17.18
CA PHE A 377 -13.42 -32.55 -16.97
C PHE A 377 -14.25 -33.00 -18.17
N LEU A 378 -13.81 -32.68 -19.40
CA LEU A 378 -14.45 -33.15 -20.62
C LEU A 378 -14.43 -34.68 -20.73
N SER A 379 -13.29 -35.31 -20.42
CA SER A 379 -13.19 -36.77 -20.37
C SER A 379 -14.10 -37.38 -19.31
N PHE A 380 -14.29 -36.72 -18.17
CA PHE A 380 -15.25 -37.13 -17.14
C PHE A 380 -16.69 -37.05 -17.65
N LEU A 381 -17.08 -35.96 -18.32
CA LEU A 381 -18.43 -35.82 -18.84
C LEU A 381 -18.79 -36.88 -19.89
N GLU A 382 -17.81 -37.35 -20.67
CA GLU A 382 -18.02 -38.46 -21.62
C GLU A 382 -18.23 -39.79 -20.89
N GLU A 383 -17.38 -40.10 -19.90
CA GLU A 383 -17.49 -41.33 -19.11
C GLU A 383 -18.81 -41.39 -18.31
N ALA A 384 -19.21 -40.26 -17.73
CA ALA A 384 -20.48 -40.12 -17.01
C ALA A 384 -21.70 -40.02 -17.94
N GLN A 385 -21.53 -40.07 -19.27
CA GLN A 385 -22.59 -39.89 -20.26
C GLN A 385 -23.39 -38.58 -20.12
N LEU A 386 -22.76 -37.54 -19.55
CA LEU A 386 -23.37 -36.24 -19.26
C LEU A 386 -23.15 -35.21 -20.37
N ARG A 387 -22.12 -35.37 -21.23
CA ARG A 387 -21.80 -34.37 -22.27
C ARG A 387 -22.98 -34.11 -23.20
N GLY A 388 -23.59 -35.15 -23.77
CA GLY A 388 -24.72 -35.04 -24.68
C GLY A 388 -25.96 -34.34 -24.06
N PRO A 389 -26.45 -34.81 -22.89
CA PRO A 389 -27.54 -34.17 -22.17
C PRO A 389 -27.28 -32.69 -21.84
N LEU A 390 -26.09 -32.35 -21.31
CA LEU A 390 -25.72 -30.97 -20.99
C LEU A 390 -25.66 -30.09 -22.24
N MET A 391 -25.15 -30.62 -23.35
CA MET A 391 -25.13 -29.93 -24.63
C MET A 391 -26.54 -29.64 -25.16
N SER A 392 -27.47 -30.57 -24.99
CA SER A 392 -28.87 -30.34 -25.35
C SER A 392 -29.53 -29.29 -24.46
N LEU A 393 -29.25 -29.30 -23.15
CA LEU A 393 -29.71 -28.27 -22.22
C LEU A 393 -29.16 -26.89 -22.61
N GLY A 394 -27.86 -26.79 -22.91
CA GLY A 394 -27.23 -25.55 -23.35
C GLY A 394 -27.86 -24.98 -24.62
N ARG A 395 -28.16 -25.86 -25.60
CA ARG A 395 -28.89 -25.48 -26.81
C ARG A 395 -30.27 -24.93 -26.49
N GLU A 396 -31.02 -25.60 -25.64
CA GLU A 396 -32.37 -25.21 -25.28
C GLU A 396 -32.37 -23.85 -24.57
N LEU A 397 -31.46 -23.67 -23.61
CA LEU A 397 -31.26 -22.41 -22.90
C LEU A 397 -30.92 -21.27 -23.85
N ALA A 398 -29.98 -21.47 -24.77
CA ALA A 398 -29.58 -20.44 -25.74
C ALA A 398 -30.75 -20.09 -26.67
N THR A 399 -31.46 -21.10 -27.18
CA THR A 399 -32.57 -20.90 -28.11
C THR A 399 -33.70 -20.12 -27.42
N GLN A 400 -34.13 -20.56 -26.24
CA GLN A 400 -35.20 -19.88 -25.52
C GLN A 400 -34.81 -18.48 -25.04
N ALA A 401 -33.58 -18.28 -24.56
CA ALA A 401 -33.11 -16.96 -24.14
C ALA A 401 -33.13 -15.96 -25.31
N ILE A 402 -32.65 -16.36 -26.50
CA ILE A 402 -32.66 -15.52 -27.70
C ILE A 402 -34.09 -15.30 -28.22
N ASP A 403 -34.95 -16.32 -28.19
CA ASP A 403 -36.34 -16.18 -28.63
C ASP A 403 -37.15 -15.22 -27.74
N ILE A 404 -36.92 -15.23 -26.42
CA ILE A 404 -37.60 -14.37 -25.46
C ILE A 404 -37.05 -12.93 -25.52
N LEU A 405 -35.73 -12.76 -25.54
CA LEU A 405 -35.09 -11.45 -25.37
C LEU A 405 -34.67 -10.79 -26.68
N GLY A 406 -34.65 -11.52 -27.80
CA GLY A 406 -34.15 -11.02 -29.08
C GLY A 406 -34.88 -9.80 -29.64
N ASN A 407 -36.08 -9.50 -29.12
CA ASN A 407 -36.90 -8.35 -29.51
C ASN A 407 -37.12 -7.33 -28.38
N LEU A 408 -36.53 -7.54 -27.19
CA LEU A 408 -36.67 -6.66 -26.04
C LEU A 408 -35.44 -5.75 -25.90
N PRO A 409 -35.61 -4.50 -25.42
CA PRO A 409 -34.46 -3.68 -25.05
C PRO A 409 -33.67 -4.38 -23.93
N PRO A 410 -32.33 -4.24 -23.90
CA PRO A 410 -31.51 -4.84 -22.86
C PRO A 410 -31.79 -4.15 -21.52
N ASP A 411 -32.72 -4.73 -20.76
CA ASP A 411 -33.01 -4.34 -19.38
C ASP A 411 -32.36 -5.35 -18.43
N GLU A 412 -31.55 -4.84 -17.49
CA GLU A 412 -30.76 -5.64 -16.54
C GLU A 412 -31.61 -6.64 -15.75
N ILE A 413 -32.90 -6.36 -15.53
CA ILE A 413 -33.77 -7.21 -14.72
C ILE A 413 -34.02 -8.57 -15.39
N PHE A 414 -34.23 -8.60 -16.71
CA PHE A 414 -34.50 -9.84 -17.42
C PHE A 414 -33.24 -10.70 -17.58
N PHE A 415 -32.08 -10.09 -17.74
CA PHE A 415 -30.80 -10.78 -17.84
C PHE A 415 -30.39 -11.49 -16.53
N ARG A 416 -30.94 -11.10 -15.37
CA ARG A 416 -30.74 -11.83 -14.10
C ARG A 416 -31.42 -13.20 -14.06
N GLN A 417 -32.36 -13.46 -14.96
CA GLN A 417 -33.12 -14.72 -15.00
C GLN A 417 -32.57 -15.71 -16.03
N ILE A 418 -31.43 -15.41 -16.66
CA ILE A 418 -30.82 -16.24 -17.70
C ILE A 418 -29.33 -16.46 -17.42
N PRO A 419 -28.74 -17.60 -17.84
CA PRO A 419 -27.31 -17.87 -17.65
C PRO A 419 -26.38 -17.16 -18.67
N ILE A 420 -26.88 -16.20 -19.45
CA ILE A 420 -26.16 -15.44 -20.49
C ILE A 420 -25.96 -14.00 -19.99
N SER A 421 -24.73 -13.48 -20.03
CA SER A 421 -24.49 -12.06 -19.71
C SER A 421 -24.86 -11.15 -20.89
N ILE A 422 -25.05 -9.85 -20.61
CA ILE A 422 -25.36 -8.85 -21.64
C ILE A 422 -24.27 -8.82 -22.72
N ASP A 423 -23.00 -8.90 -22.33
CA ASP A 423 -21.86 -8.87 -23.25
C ASP A 423 -21.78 -10.12 -24.13
N GLU A 424 -22.22 -11.28 -23.63
CA GLU A 424 -22.21 -12.56 -24.38
C GLU A 424 -23.46 -12.71 -25.29
N PHE A 425 -24.48 -11.87 -25.14
CA PHE A 425 -25.79 -12.08 -25.76
C PHE A 425 -25.76 -12.09 -27.30
N GLU A 426 -25.05 -11.13 -27.92
CA GLU A 426 -24.90 -11.06 -29.37
C GLU A 426 -24.14 -12.28 -29.93
N ASP A 427 -23.15 -12.80 -29.19
CA ASP A 427 -22.44 -14.01 -29.58
C ASP A 427 -23.38 -15.22 -29.58
N TYR A 428 -24.21 -15.38 -28.54
CA TYR A 428 -25.20 -16.47 -28.49
C TYR A 428 -26.27 -16.34 -29.57
N LYS A 429 -26.62 -15.13 -30.00
CA LYS A 429 -27.53 -14.90 -31.14
C LYS A 429 -26.97 -15.48 -32.44
N VAL A 430 -25.66 -15.29 -32.68
CA VAL A 430 -24.95 -15.88 -33.82
C VAL A 430 -24.92 -17.40 -33.71
N VAL A 431 -24.61 -17.94 -32.53
CA VAL A 431 -24.59 -19.39 -32.28
C VAL A 431 -25.95 -20.01 -32.57
N VAL A 432 -27.04 -19.48 -32.00
CA VAL A 432 -28.42 -19.97 -32.23
C VAL A 432 -28.81 -19.87 -33.70
N GLY A 433 -28.39 -18.81 -34.40
CA GLY A 433 -28.58 -18.67 -35.84
C GLY A 433 -27.96 -19.82 -36.65
N ARG A 434 -26.74 -20.26 -36.30
CA ARG A 434 -26.05 -21.39 -36.96
C ARG A 434 -26.66 -22.76 -36.62
N MET A 435 -27.39 -22.86 -35.51
CA MET A 435 -28.06 -24.10 -35.08
C MET A 435 -29.35 -24.37 -35.87
N LYS A 436 -29.93 -23.36 -36.53
CA LYS A 436 -31.12 -23.50 -37.41
C LYS A 436 -30.75 -24.25 -38.70
N GLY A 437 -30.49 -25.56 -38.59
CA GLY A 437 -30.20 -26.43 -39.73
C GLY A 437 -29.16 -27.54 -39.49
N SER A 438 -28.47 -27.53 -38.34
CA SER A 438 -27.34 -28.44 -38.04
C SER A 438 -27.61 -29.27 -36.79
N ARG A 439 -27.10 -30.51 -36.76
CA ARG A 439 -27.12 -31.36 -35.55
C ARG A 439 -26.05 -30.90 -34.57
N LEU A 440 -26.21 -31.20 -33.28
CA LEU A 440 -25.28 -30.78 -32.21
C LEU A 440 -23.82 -31.19 -32.46
N HIS A 441 -23.58 -32.35 -33.08
CA HIS A 441 -22.24 -32.86 -33.41
C HIS A 441 -21.63 -32.24 -34.67
N GLU A 442 -22.41 -31.50 -35.47
CA GLU A 442 -21.97 -30.82 -36.69
C GLU A 442 -21.51 -29.37 -36.39
N LEU A 443 -21.70 -28.90 -35.15
CA LEU A 443 -21.26 -27.59 -34.69
C LEU A 443 -19.74 -27.56 -34.46
N SER A 444 -19.15 -26.38 -34.63
CA SER A 444 -17.73 -26.14 -34.33
C SER A 444 -17.42 -26.43 -32.86
N ASP A 445 -16.19 -26.85 -32.56
CA ASP A 445 -15.74 -27.11 -31.17
C ASP A 445 -15.95 -25.90 -30.25
N GLU A 446 -15.80 -24.69 -30.80
CA GLU A 446 -16.01 -23.43 -30.08
C GLU A 446 -17.49 -23.21 -29.71
N ASP A 447 -18.40 -23.45 -30.66
CA ASP A 447 -19.83 -23.34 -30.42
C ASP A 447 -20.32 -24.44 -29.45
N GLN A 448 -19.73 -25.64 -29.55
CA GLN A 448 -20.00 -26.70 -28.58
C GLN A 448 -19.57 -26.30 -27.17
N LEU A 449 -18.37 -25.73 -27.03
CA LEU A 449 -17.85 -25.27 -25.75
C LEU A 449 -18.72 -24.15 -25.13
N ARG A 450 -19.22 -23.21 -25.95
CA ARG A 450 -20.15 -22.16 -25.50
C ARG A 450 -21.43 -22.75 -24.92
N LEU A 451 -22.06 -23.69 -25.62
CA LEU A 451 -23.28 -24.34 -25.14
C LEU A 451 -23.05 -25.14 -23.86
N LEU A 452 -21.93 -25.86 -23.76
CA LEU A 452 -21.57 -26.57 -22.54
C LEU A 452 -21.35 -25.60 -21.37
N ARG A 453 -20.63 -24.50 -21.60
CA ARG A 453 -20.44 -23.44 -20.59
C ARG A 453 -21.78 -22.89 -20.11
N LEU A 454 -22.72 -22.67 -21.04
CA LEU A 454 -24.06 -22.18 -20.70
C LEU A 454 -24.84 -23.17 -19.83
N ALA A 455 -24.83 -24.45 -20.18
CA ALA A 455 -25.46 -25.51 -19.40
C ALA A 455 -24.86 -25.63 -18.00
N LEU A 456 -23.53 -25.53 -17.88
CA LEU A 456 -22.82 -25.59 -16.60
C LEU A 456 -23.12 -24.39 -15.69
N ARG A 457 -23.40 -23.21 -16.26
CA ARG A 457 -23.82 -22.00 -15.54
C ARG A 457 -25.30 -22.00 -15.14
N PHE A 458 -26.10 -22.95 -15.65
CA PHE A 458 -27.53 -22.98 -15.38
C PHE A 458 -27.84 -23.26 -13.91
N VAL A 459 -28.75 -22.48 -13.31
CA VAL A 459 -29.24 -22.59 -11.92
C VAL A 459 -30.77 -22.70 -11.98
N PRO A 460 -31.38 -23.89 -11.79
CA PRO A 460 -32.83 -24.08 -11.95
C PRO A 460 -33.70 -23.19 -11.03
N GLY A 461 -33.19 -22.85 -9.85
CA GLY A 461 -33.82 -21.98 -8.86
C GLY A 461 -33.95 -20.53 -9.31
N ILE A 462 -33.02 -20.06 -10.16
CA ILE A 462 -32.93 -18.67 -10.64
C ILE A 462 -33.40 -18.56 -12.09
N HIS A 463 -32.93 -19.45 -12.96
CA HIS A 463 -33.19 -19.42 -14.39
C HIS A 463 -34.45 -20.22 -14.73
N LYS A 464 -35.59 -19.53 -14.86
CA LYS A 464 -36.90 -20.16 -15.06
C LYS A 464 -37.30 -20.42 -16.52
N ILE A 465 -36.41 -20.11 -17.47
CA ILE A 465 -36.70 -20.23 -18.89
C ILE A 465 -36.82 -21.69 -19.35
N VAL A 466 -35.98 -22.57 -18.82
CA VAL A 466 -35.99 -24.01 -19.13
C VAL A 466 -36.12 -24.78 -17.83
N GLY A 467 -36.93 -25.83 -17.82
CA GLY A 467 -37.01 -26.74 -16.67
C GLY A 467 -35.90 -27.78 -16.73
N LEU A 468 -35.31 -28.12 -15.57
CA LEU A 468 -34.38 -29.25 -15.48
C LEU A 468 -35.18 -30.55 -15.34
N PRO A 469 -35.05 -31.53 -16.24
CA PRO A 469 -35.74 -32.82 -16.08
C PRO A 469 -35.20 -33.60 -14.86
N GLU A 470 -36.07 -34.29 -14.11
CA GLU A 470 -35.66 -35.12 -12.95
C GLU A 470 -34.60 -36.18 -13.30
N ILE A 471 -34.67 -36.71 -14.52
CA ILE A 471 -33.67 -37.67 -15.02
C ILE A 471 -32.27 -37.03 -15.08
N MET A 472 -32.19 -35.75 -15.43
CA MET A 472 -30.93 -35.01 -15.51
C MET A 472 -30.39 -34.70 -14.12
N GLU A 473 -31.25 -34.40 -13.15
CA GLU A 473 -30.85 -34.26 -11.75
C GLU A 473 -30.21 -35.54 -11.22
N THR A 474 -30.84 -36.69 -11.50
CA THR A 474 -30.32 -38.00 -11.10
C THR A 474 -28.96 -38.28 -11.74
N MET A 475 -28.84 -38.06 -13.06
CA MET A 475 -27.56 -38.24 -13.77
C MET A 475 -26.46 -37.30 -13.24
N ILE A 476 -26.79 -36.05 -12.90
CA ILE A 476 -25.83 -35.10 -12.33
C ILE A 476 -25.37 -35.57 -10.94
N LEU A 477 -26.27 -36.10 -10.12
CA LEU A 477 -25.92 -36.63 -8.80
C LEU A 477 -25.05 -37.89 -8.89
N GLU A 478 -25.35 -38.81 -9.81
CA GLU A 478 -24.50 -39.97 -10.06
C GLU A 478 -23.11 -39.53 -10.58
N GLY A 479 -23.09 -38.56 -11.51
CA GLY A 479 -21.87 -37.97 -12.03
C GLY A 479 -21.03 -37.26 -10.96
N ARG A 480 -21.65 -36.65 -9.94
CA ARG A 480 -20.96 -36.03 -8.80
C ARG A 480 -20.07 -37.03 -8.08
N PHE A 481 -20.60 -38.20 -7.72
CA PHE A 481 -19.83 -39.23 -7.03
C PHE A 481 -18.63 -39.69 -7.85
N LEU A 482 -18.84 -39.92 -9.16
CA LEU A 482 -17.77 -40.30 -10.08
C LEU A 482 -16.71 -39.20 -10.22
N PHE A 483 -17.11 -37.93 -10.31
CA PHE A 483 -16.18 -36.80 -10.37
C PHE A 483 -15.31 -36.73 -9.11
N MET A 484 -15.94 -36.81 -7.93
CA MET A 484 -15.25 -36.76 -6.64
C MET A 484 -14.22 -37.89 -6.50
N GLU A 485 -14.58 -39.11 -6.87
CA GLU A 485 -13.67 -40.26 -6.84
C GLU A 485 -12.50 -40.08 -7.82
N ARG A 486 -12.81 -39.72 -9.06
CA ARG A 486 -11.81 -39.61 -10.14
C ARG A 486 -10.83 -38.47 -9.88
N VAL A 487 -11.31 -37.31 -9.44
CA VAL A 487 -10.43 -36.16 -9.19
C VAL A 487 -9.56 -36.36 -7.95
N GLN A 488 -10.04 -37.07 -6.92
CA GLN A 488 -9.21 -37.45 -5.78
C GLN A 488 -8.11 -38.44 -6.16
N LYS A 489 -8.39 -39.36 -7.08
CA LYS A 489 -7.44 -40.36 -7.59
C LYS A 489 -6.37 -39.75 -8.51
N ASP A 490 -6.81 -38.98 -9.51
CA ASP A 490 -5.93 -38.50 -10.58
C ASP A 490 -5.28 -37.13 -10.24
N HIS A 491 -5.94 -36.33 -9.40
CA HIS A 491 -5.53 -34.96 -9.03
C HIS A 491 -5.76 -34.66 -7.53
N PRO A 492 -5.10 -35.38 -6.60
CA PRO A 492 -5.32 -35.21 -5.16
C PRO A 492 -5.06 -33.78 -4.70
N GLY A 493 -5.92 -33.26 -3.82
CA GLY A 493 -5.83 -31.91 -3.27
C GLY A 493 -6.26 -30.78 -4.22
N SER A 494 -6.69 -31.10 -5.45
CA SER A 494 -7.19 -30.10 -6.41
C SER A 494 -8.55 -29.50 -6.05
N PHE A 495 -9.33 -30.17 -5.19
CA PHE A 495 -10.62 -29.73 -4.68
C PHE A 495 -10.72 -29.89 -3.16
N ALA A 496 -11.42 -28.94 -2.54
CA ALA A 496 -11.95 -29.03 -1.18
C ALA A 496 -13.47 -29.23 -1.28
N PHE A 497 -13.94 -30.43 -0.95
CA PHE A 497 -15.36 -30.79 -1.09
C PHE A 497 -16.21 -30.23 0.05
N TYR A 498 -17.48 -29.94 -0.26
CA TYR A 498 -18.43 -29.40 0.73
C TYR A 498 -18.85 -30.49 1.72
N ARG A 499 -18.07 -30.65 2.80
CA ARG A 499 -18.34 -31.57 3.89
C ARG A 499 -18.48 -30.80 5.20
N MET A 500 -19.46 -31.19 6.01
CA MET A 500 -19.72 -30.54 7.31
C MET A 500 -18.55 -30.69 8.31
N SER A 501 -17.74 -31.74 8.17
CA SER A 501 -16.58 -32.01 9.01
C SER A 501 -15.32 -31.26 8.59
N ASP A 502 -15.26 -30.77 7.34
CA ASP A 502 -14.01 -30.34 6.72
C ASP A 502 -14.04 -28.82 6.51
N TYR A 503 -12.87 -28.19 6.59
CA TYR A 503 -12.71 -26.77 6.31
C TYR A 503 -12.24 -26.54 4.87
N ILE A 504 -12.70 -25.44 4.27
CA ILE A 504 -12.45 -25.11 2.86
C ILE A 504 -11.44 -23.97 2.81
N HIS A 505 -10.17 -24.33 2.66
CA HIS A 505 -9.05 -23.37 2.64
C HIS A 505 -8.99 -22.47 1.40
N SER A 506 -9.77 -22.76 0.36
CA SER A 506 -9.86 -21.91 -0.84
C SER A 506 -10.91 -20.80 -0.73
N GLN A 507 -11.68 -20.77 0.37
CA GLN A 507 -12.75 -19.80 0.58
C GLN A 507 -12.49 -18.97 1.82
N THR A 508 -13.22 -17.86 1.90
CA THR A 508 -13.28 -17.02 3.09
C THR A 508 -13.97 -17.75 4.24
N ILE A 509 -13.91 -17.18 5.44
CA ILE A 509 -14.62 -17.74 6.60
C ILE A 509 -16.14 -17.56 6.44
N LEU A 510 -16.56 -16.41 5.89
CA LEU A 510 -17.89 -16.18 5.32
C LEU A 510 -18.09 -17.08 4.11
#